data_AF-A0AAJ1B0L6-F1
#
_entry.id   AF-A0AAJ1B0L6-F1
#
_cell.length_a   1.000
_cell.length_b   1.000
_cell.length_c   1.000
_cell.angle_alpha   90.00
_cell.angle_beta   90.00
_cell.angle_gamma   90.00
#
_symmetry.space_group_name_H-M   'P 1'
#
loop_
_entity.id
_entity.type
_entity.pdbx_description
1 polymer ?
#
loop_
_entity_poly.entity_id
_entity_poly.type
_entity_poly.pdbx_seq_one_letter_code
_entity_poly.pdbx_strand_id
1 'polypeptide(L)'
;YASPGNRAVIAPMFTEHALNMEISAQVKKLVDLPVIVTNRINDPQMADTLINMDKADFIGMGRGSLTDPDLPNKAKAEKYGNIKMCIGCLQGCEMPLFFNQEVT
;
A
#
# COMPACT_ATOMS: atom_id res chain seq x y z
N TYR A 1 21.16 3.59 -14.43
CA TYR A 1 19.81 3.70 -15.03
C TYR A 1 18.88 2.58 -14.61
N ALA A 2 19.38 1.40 -14.20
CA ALA A 2 18.59 0.49 -13.37
C ALA A 2 18.73 0.91 -11.89
N SER A 3 17.67 1.50 -11.33
CA SER A 3 17.47 1.48 -9.87
C SER A 3 17.53 0.01 -9.42
N PRO A 4 18.12 -0.33 -8.25
CA PRO A 4 18.04 -1.69 -7.73
C PRO A 4 16.59 -2.14 -7.80
N GLY A 5 16.34 -3.24 -8.52
CA GLY A 5 14.99 -3.65 -8.90
C GLY A 5 14.07 -3.64 -7.69
N ASN A 6 12.94 -2.94 -7.83
CA ASN A 6 11.89 -2.95 -6.85
C ASN A 6 11.60 -4.43 -6.50
N ARG A 7 11.87 -4.85 -5.26
CA ARG A 7 12.02 -6.27 -4.88
C ARG A 7 10.78 -7.12 -5.22
N ALA A 8 9.62 -6.50 -5.45
CA ALA A 8 8.46 -7.12 -6.10
C ALA A 8 7.48 -6.04 -6.60
N VAL A 9 6.97 -6.21 -7.83
CA VAL A 9 5.85 -5.38 -8.37
C VAL A 9 4.59 -5.61 -7.56
N ILE A 10 4.30 -6.88 -7.24
CA ILE A 10 3.22 -7.29 -6.35
C ILE A 10 3.88 -7.88 -5.10
N ALA A 11 3.97 -7.10 -4.02
CA ALA A 11 4.75 -7.52 -2.87
C ALA A 11 4.02 -8.56 -1.98
N PRO A 12 4.56 -9.78 -1.83
CA PRO A 12 4.03 -10.82 -0.94
C PRO A 12 4.29 -10.53 0.54
N MET A 13 3.81 -11.43 1.40
CA MET A 13 3.92 -11.34 2.85
C MET A 13 5.36 -11.26 3.39
N PHE A 14 6.35 -11.74 2.64
CA PHE A 14 7.77 -11.74 3.03
C PHE A 14 8.54 -10.48 2.56
N THR A 15 7.90 -9.57 1.83
CA THR A 15 8.50 -8.29 1.44
C THR A 15 8.34 -7.27 2.56
N GLU A 16 9.33 -6.41 2.78
CA GLU A 16 9.22 -5.32 3.75
C GLU A 16 8.02 -4.38 3.46
N HIS A 17 7.48 -3.76 4.51
CA HIS A 17 6.43 -2.77 4.36
C HIS A 17 6.98 -1.47 3.78
N ALA A 18 6.14 -0.71 3.08
CA ALA A 18 6.48 0.60 2.54
C ALA A 18 7.77 0.65 1.67
N LEU A 19 8.06 -0.42 0.93
CA LEU A 19 9.28 -0.58 0.11
C LEU A 19 9.55 0.61 -0.83
N ASN A 20 8.49 1.25 -1.33
CA ASN A 20 8.58 2.36 -2.27
C ASN A 20 8.75 3.74 -1.63
N MET A 21 8.80 3.86 -0.29
CA MET A 21 8.72 5.15 0.40
C MET A 21 9.85 6.12 0.01
N GLU A 22 11.08 5.61 -0.12
CA GLU A 22 12.24 6.47 -0.45
C GLU A 22 12.21 6.91 -1.92
N ILE A 23 11.77 6.03 -2.81
CA ILE A 23 11.60 6.38 -4.23
C ILE A 23 10.49 7.42 -4.39
N SER A 24 9.37 7.25 -3.68
CA SER A 24 8.29 8.24 -3.65
C SER A 24 8.77 9.60 -3.16
N ALA A 25 9.55 9.64 -2.08
CA ALA A 25 10.11 10.88 -1.55
C ALA A 25 11.04 11.58 -2.55
N GLN A 26 11.82 10.81 -3.33
CA GLN A 26 12.64 11.36 -4.40
C GLN A 26 11.80 11.92 -5.54
N VAL A 27 10.76 11.20 -5.98
CA VAL A 27 9.84 11.69 -7.02
C VAL A 27 9.16 12.98 -6.58
N LYS A 28 8.64 13.03 -5.34
CA LYS A 28 7.97 14.21 -4.77
C LYS A 28 8.86 15.46 -4.78
N LYS A 29 10.17 15.32 -4.58
CA LYS A 29 11.13 16.44 -4.67
C LYS A 29 11.36 16.96 -6.10
N LEU A 30 11.01 16.17 -7.11
CA LEU A 30 11.31 16.46 -8.51
C LEU A 30 10.10 16.97 -9.29
N VAL A 31 8.89 16.88 -8.74
CA VAL A 31 7.64 17.23 -9.42
C VAL A 31 6.78 18.14 -8.56
N ASP A 32 6.08 19.07 -9.20
CA ASP A 32 5.11 19.95 -8.53
C ASP A 32 3.70 19.32 -8.41
N LEU A 33 3.58 18.03 -8.73
CA LEU A 33 2.32 17.28 -8.71
C LEU A 33 2.21 16.42 -7.45
N PRO A 34 0.98 16.19 -6.92
CA PRO A 34 0.78 15.29 -5.79
C PRO A 34 1.25 13.85 -6.11
N VAL A 35 2.00 13.25 -5.18
CA VAL A 35 2.55 11.90 -5.33
C VAL A 35 1.80 10.91 -4.45
N ILE A 36 1.33 9.83 -5.06
CA ILE A 36 0.71 8.70 -4.37
C ILE A 36 1.72 7.55 -4.28
N VAL A 37 2.01 7.08 -3.07
CA VAL A 37 2.81 5.87 -2.87
C VAL A 37 1.93 4.69 -2.51
N THR A 38 2.31 3.52 -3.01
CA THR A 38 1.63 2.26 -2.74
C THR A 38 2.66 1.20 -2.36
N ASN A 39 2.17 -0.03 -2.17
CA ASN A 39 2.93 -1.26 -1.97
C ASN A 39 3.27 -1.58 -0.50
N ARG A 40 2.59 -2.61 0.04
CA ARG A 40 2.67 -3.07 1.44
C ARG A 40 2.57 -1.92 2.47
N ILE A 41 1.70 -0.96 2.19
CA ILE A 41 1.21 0.01 3.18
C ILE A 41 -0.25 -0.34 3.39
N ASN A 42 -0.52 -1.11 4.44
CA ASN A 42 -1.82 -1.70 4.76
C ASN A 42 -2.37 -1.20 6.10
N ASP A 43 -1.54 -0.54 6.91
CA ASP A 43 -1.89 0.03 8.21
C ASP A 43 -2.12 1.55 8.07
N PRO A 44 -3.29 2.08 8.46
CA PRO A 44 -3.53 3.52 8.48
C PRO A 44 -2.52 4.31 9.32
N GLN A 45 -2.04 3.76 10.45
CA GLN A 45 -1.07 4.45 11.29
C GLN A 45 0.30 4.55 10.61
N MET A 46 0.66 3.51 9.84
CA MET A 46 1.83 3.56 8.97
C MET A 46 1.64 4.62 7.88
N ALA A 47 0.46 4.67 7.26
CA ALA A 47 0.14 5.68 6.25
C ALA A 47 0.32 7.11 6.77
N ASP A 48 -0.22 7.40 7.96
CA ASP A 48 -0.06 8.70 8.62
C ASP A 48 1.41 9.02 8.90
N THR A 49 2.17 8.03 9.37
CA THR A 49 3.62 8.18 9.60
C THR A 49 4.36 8.56 8.32
N LEU A 50 4.06 7.91 7.19
CA LEU A 50 4.71 8.22 5.91
C LEU A 50 4.37 9.62 5.39
N ILE A 51 3.11 10.05 5.53
CA ILE A 51 2.68 11.39 5.13
C ILE A 51 3.40 12.45 6.00
N ASN A 52 3.44 12.24 7.31
CA ASN A 52 4.14 13.13 8.25
C ASN A 52 5.65 13.22 8.01
N MET A 53 6.25 12.16 7.44
CA MET A 53 7.66 12.12 7.03
C MET A 53 7.92 12.70 5.64
N ASP A 54 6.91 13.32 5.00
CA ASP A 54 6.98 13.90 3.66
C ASP A 54 7.41 12.88 2.58
N LYS A 55 7.04 11.60 2.76
CA LYS A 55 7.37 10.54 1.79
C LYS A 55 6.41 10.50 0.61
N ALA A 56 5.17 10.96 0.79
CA ALA A 56 4.13 11.04 -0.23
C ALA A 56 3.01 12.00 0.21
N ASP A 57 2.19 12.45 -0.75
CA ASP A 57 0.98 13.24 -0.48
C ASP A 57 -0.21 12.34 -0.14
N PHE A 58 -0.28 11.16 -0.75
CA PHE A 58 -1.33 10.18 -0.50
C PHE A 58 -0.76 8.77 -0.44
N ILE A 59 -1.48 7.91 0.28
CA ILE A 59 -1.19 6.48 0.36
C ILE A 59 -2.29 5.70 -0.36
N GLY A 60 -1.91 4.90 -1.36
CA GLY A 60 -2.83 4.00 -2.05
C GLY A 60 -2.82 2.59 -1.46
N MET A 61 -3.96 2.15 -0.94
CA MET A 61 -4.15 0.84 -0.31
C MET A 61 -5.02 -0.10 -1.16
N GLY A 62 -4.48 -0.66 -2.25
CA GLY A 62 -5.26 -1.53 -3.16
C GLY A 62 -5.76 -2.82 -2.52
N ARG A 63 -4.86 -3.67 -2.00
CA ARG A 63 -5.31 -4.92 -1.34
C ARG A 63 -5.99 -4.68 0.00
N GLY A 64 -5.68 -3.57 0.68
CA GLY A 64 -6.36 -3.17 1.91
C GLY A 64 -7.84 -2.85 1.67
N SER A 65 -8.18 -2.22 0.53
CA SER A 65 -9.58 -1.95 0.18
C SER A 65 -10.37 -3.20 -0.18
N LEU A 66 -9.71 -4.28 -0.62
CA LEU A 66 -10.35 -5.58 -0.84
C LEU A 66 -10.68 -6.27 0.48
N THR A 67 -9.74 -6.30 1.43
CA THR A 67 -9.95 -6.97 2.73
C THR A 67 -10.91 -6.20 3.64
N ASP A 68 -10.91 -4.88 3.55
CA ASP A 68 -11.79 -4.01 4.32
C ASP A 68 -12.19 -2.75 3.53
N PRO A 69 -13.32 -2.77 2.80
CA PRO A 69 -13.82 -1.60 2.08
C PRO A 69 -14.13 -0.40 2.99
N ASP A 70 -14.38 -0.64 4.28
CA ASP A 70 -14.71 0.37 5.28
C ASP A 70 -13.46 0.86 6.07
N LEU A 71 -12.27 0.42 5.67
CA LEU A 71 -10.99 0.82 6.27
C LEU A 71 -10.87 2.34 6.45
N PRO A 72 -11.19 3.20 5.46
CA PRO A 72 -11.06 4.65 5.63
C PRO A 72 -11.96 5.21 6.74
N ASN A 73 -13.21 4.72 6.83
CA ASN A 73 -14.15 5.17 7.85
C ASN A 73 -13.75 4.66 9.25
N LYS A 74 -13.28 3.42 9.35
CA LYS A 74 -12.78 2.84 10.61
C LYS A 74 -11.54 3.54 11.11
N ALA A 75 -10.59 3.83 10.21
CA ALA A 75 -9.40 4.62 10.53
C ALA A 75 -9.77 6.02 11.02
N LYS A 76 -10.66 6.71 10.30
CA LYS A 76 -11.18 8.03 10.71
C LYS A 76 -11.87 8.02 12.08
N ALA A 77 -12.51 6.90 12.45
CA ALA A 77 -13.16 6.72 13.74
C ALA A 77 -12.22 6.16 14.83
N GLU A 78 -10.91 6.06 14.56
CA GLU A 78 -9.88 5.50 15.45
C GLU A 78 -10.16 4.04 15.90
N LYS A 79 -10.96 3.30 15.12
CA LYS A 79 -11.33 1.90 15.39
C LYS A 79 -10.32 0.93 14.76
N TYR A 80 -9.02 1.16 14.96
CA TYR A 80 -7.94 0.41 14.31
C TYR A 80 -8.02 -1.10 14.55
N GLY A 81 -8.42 -1.52 15.76
CA GLY A 81 -8.60 -2.94 16.11
C GLY A 81 -9.70 -3.66 15.32
N ASN A 82 -10.59 -2.92 14.64
CA ASN A 82 -11.68 -3.48 13.84
C ASN A 82 -11.35 -3.52 12.33
N ILE A 83 -10.14 -3.10 11.94
CA ILE A 83 -9.70 -3.09 10.55
C ILE A 83 -9.23 -4.48 10.14
N LYS A 84 -9.79 -5.02 9.06
CA LYS A 84 -9.34 -6.30 8.48
C LYS A 84 -8.12 -6.05 7.60
N MET A 85 -6.95 -6.19 8.21
CA MET A 85 -5.66 -5.93 7.58
C MET A 85 -5.31 -6.97 6.50
N CYS A 86 -4.84 -6.50 5.34
CA CYS A 86 -4.27 -7.38 4.32
C CYS A 86 -2.94 -7.97 4.80
N ILE A 87 -2.81 -9.29 4.81
CA ILE A 87 -1.58 -9.99 5.23
C ILE A 87 -0.57 -10.22 4.10
N GLY A 88 -0.93 -9.87 2.86
CA GLY A 88 -0.05 -10.04 1.70
C GLY A 88 0.06 -11.48 1.19
N CYS A 89 -0.98 -12.31 1.37
CA CYS A 89 -0.94 -13.73 0.99
C CYS A 89 -0.99 -14.00 -0.52
N LEU A 90 -1.55 -13.07 -1.31
CA LEU A 90 -1.71 -13.16 -2.77
C LEU A 90 -2.67 -14.27 -3.26
N GLN A 91 -3.32 -15.00 -2.35
CA GLN A 91 -4.18 -16.14 -2.70
C GLN A 91 -5.54 -15.72 -3.26
N GLY A 92 -6.27 -14.82 -2.60
CA GLY A 92 -7.60 -14.40 -3.05
C GLY A 92 -7.60 -13.23 -4.03
N CYS A 93 -6.51 -12.48 -4.09
CA CYS A 93 -6.42 -11.27 -4.91
C CYS A 93 -5.61 -11.44 -6.19
N GLU A 94 -4.44 -12.08 -6.15
CA GLU A 94 -3.57 -12.19 -7.33
C GLU A 94 -3.76 -13.52 -8.06
N MET A 95 -3.79 -14.63 -7.32
CA MET A 95 -3.91 -15.96 -7.92
C MET A 95 -5.10 -16.09 -8.88
N PRO A 96 -6.31 -15.57 -8.58
CA PRO A 96 -7.46 -15.65 -9.49
C PRO A 96 -7.25 -14.87 -10.80
N LEU A 97 -6.48 -13.77 -10.77
CA LEU A 97 -6.21 -12.95 -11.96
C LEU A 97 -5.46 -13.74 -13.04
N PHE A 98 -4.55 -14.63 -12.65
CA PHE A 98 -3.81 -15.48 -13.61
C PHE A 98 -4.71 -16.49 -14.33
N PHE A 99 -5.85 -16.82 -13.73
CA PHE A 99 -6.83 -17.74 -14.30
C PHE A 99 -8.08 -17.04 -14.83
N ASN A 100 -8.05 -15.69 -14.93
CA ASN A 100 -9.18 -14.87 -15.32
C ASN A 100 -10.45 -15.15 -14.48
N GLN A 101 -10.25 -15.33 -13.18
CA GLN A 101 -11.30 -15.57 -12.19
C GLN A 101 -11.56 -14.30 -11.37
N GLU A 102 -12.71 -14.26 -10.72
CA GLU A 102 -13.10 -13.16 -9.84
C GLU A 102 -12.21 -13.12 -8.58
N VAL A 103 -11.92 -11.90 -8.12
CA VAL A 103 -11.22 -11.66 -6.85
C VAL A 103 -12.20 -11.87 -5.70
N THR A 104 -11.79 -12.68 -4.72
CA THR A 104 -12.60 -13.06 -3.54
C THR A 104 -12.02 -12.51 -2.25
#